data_AF-A0A0N8WG63-F1
#
_entry.id   AF-A0A0N8WG63-F1
#
_cell.length_a   1.000
_cell.length_b   1.000
_cell.length_c   1.000
_cell.angle_alpha   90.00
_cell.angle_beta   90.00
_cell.angle_gamma   90.00
#
_symmetry.space_group_name_H-M   'P 1'
#
loop_
_entity.id
_entity.type
_entity.pdbx_description
1 polymer ?
#
loop_
_entity_poly.entity_id
_entity_poly.type
_entity_poly.pdbx_seq_one_letter_code
_entity_poly.pdbx_strand_id
1 'polypeptide(L)'
;MEHFTTSPTEILLLIFLAIVFLQSGIDKIVDWKGNLSWLTGHFSKTFLKGMVPILLGTVLVAEMASGILSVLGIHEFLCLGESPFAFYGAMLSAITLLLLLFGQRVAKDYEGAKTIVIYLVPTLFLVFLLQ
;
A
#
# COMPACT_ATOMS: atom_id res chain seq x y z
N MET A 1 -20.98 -16.11 -9.97
CA MET A 1 -21.59 -14.86 -9.46
C MET A 1 -22.28 -15.02 -8.10
N GLU A 2 -22.46 -16.24 -7.57
CA GLU A 2 -23.08 -16.47 -6.25
C GLU A 2 -22.23 -15.96 -5.05
N HIS A 3 -20.93 -15.76 -5.22
CA HIS A 3 -20.03 -15.37 -4.12
C HIS A 3 -19.84 -13.85 -3.94
N PHE A 4 -20.38 -13.02 -4.84
CA PHE A 4 -20.25 -11.55 -4.74
C PHE A 4 -20.91 -11.00 -3.47
N THR A 5 -21.91 -11.71 -2.94
CA THR A 5 -22.66 -11.35 -1.75
C THR A 5 -22.10 -11.96 -0.47
N THR A 6 -21.09 -12.83 -0.54
CA THR A 6 -20.57 -13.55 0.63
C THR A 6 -19.61 -12.69 1.46
N SER A 7 -18.81 -11.84 0.81
CA SER A 7 -17.78 -11.01 1.48
C SER A 7 -17.66 -9.60 0.86
N PRO A 8 -18.75 -8.81 0.85
CA PRO A 8 -18.78 -7.51 0.17
C PRO A 8 -17.81 -6.50 0.78
N THR A 9 -17.62 -6.51 2.10
CA THR A 9 -16.75 -5.55 2.80
C THR A 9 -15.29 -5.80 2.46
N GLU A 10 -14.86 -7.07 2.47
CA GLU A 10 -13.52 -7.51 2.15
C GLU A 10 -13.17 -7.17 0.70
N ILE A 11 -14.07 -7.46 -0.24
CA ILE A 11 -13.88 -7.13 -1.66
C ILE A 11 -13.75 -5.62 -1.85
N LEU A 12 -14.60 -4.80 -1.22
CA LEU A 12 -14.53 -3.34 -1.34
C LEU A 12 -13.21 -2.79 -0.76
N LEU A 13 -12.76 -3.32 0.38
CA LEU A 13 -11.50 -2.92 0.98
C LEU A 13 -10.29 -3.39 0.13
N LEU A 14 -10.34 -4.58 -0.46
CA LEU A 14 -9.31 -5.04 -1.40
C LEU A 14 -9.26 -4.18 -2.67
N ILE A 15 -10.41 -3.76 -3.20
CA ILE A 15 -10.48 -2.83 -4.33
C ILE A 15 -9.83 -1.49 -3.94
N PHE A 16 -10.14 -0.98 -2.75
CA PHE A 16 -9.52 0.21 -2.21
C PHE A 16 -7.98 0.07 -2.15
N LEU A 17 -7.45 -1.03 -1.61
CA LEU A 17 -6.01 -1.29 -1.56
C LEU A 17 -5.41 -1.41 -2.96
N ALA A 18 -6.07 -2.13 -3.87
CA ALA A 18 -5.62 -2.27 -5.26
C ALA A 18 -5.51 -0.90 -5.95
N ILE A 19 -6.51 -0.02 -5.80
CA ILE A 19 -6.47 1.34 -6.36
C ILE A 19 -5.30 2.12 -5.76
N VAL A 20 -5.22 2.21 -4.42
CA VAL A 20 -4.20 3.02 -3.73
C VAL A 20 -2.79 2.58 -4.12
N PHE A 21 -2.51 1.27 -4.03
CA PHE A 21 -1.16 0.76 -4.22
C PHE A 21 -0.74 0.64 -5.67
N LEU A 22 -1.62 0.19 -6.57
CA LEU A 22 -1.28 0.09 -7.98
C LEU A 22 -1.14 1.48 -8.60
N GLN A 23 -2.01 2.45 -8.28
CA GLN A 23 -1.83 3.81 -8.78
C GLN A 23 -0.54 4.44 -8.26
N SER A 24 -0.24 4.30 -6.96
CA SER A 24 0.99 4.81 -6.35
C SER A 24 2.26 4.17 -6.94
N GLY A 25 2.23 2.86 -7.21
CA GLY A 25 3.35 2.14 -7.82
C GLY A 25 3.53 2.45 -9.30
N ILE A 26 2.44 2.48 -10.08
CA ILE A 26 2.48 2.83 -11.51
C ILE A 26 2.98 4.26 -11.70
N ASP A 27 2.54 5.22 -10.88
CA ASP A 27 3.05 6.60 -10.90
C ASP A 27 4.58 6.65 -10.76
N LYS A 28 5.14 5.90 -9.80
CA LYS A 28 6.60 5.82 -9.61
C LYS A 28 7.32 5.19 -10.79
N ILE A 29 6.72 4.23 -11.48
CA ILE A 29 7.31 3.61 -12.68
C ILE A 29 7.32 4.62 -13.83
N VAL A 30 6.21 5.33 -14.04
CA VAL A 30 6.02 6.26 -15.15
C VAL A 30 6.83 7.55 -14.94
N ASP A 31 6.80 8.13 -13.74
CA ASP A 31 7.56 9.32 -13.37
C ASP A 31 8.59 9.04 -12.27
N TRP A 32 9.52 8.13 -12.57
CA TRP A 32 10.60 7.78 -11.65
C TRP A 32 11.48 8.99 -11.28
N LYS A 33 11.81 9.83 -12.26
CA LYS A 33 12.72 10.98 -12.06
C LYS A 33 12.08 12.08 -11.23
N GLY A 34 10.80 12.38 -11.46
CA GLY A 34 10.05 13.35 -10.66
C GLY A 34 9.92 12.89 -9.21
N ASN A 35 9.50 11.64 -9.00
CA ASN A 35 9.42 11.03 -7.66
C ASN A 35 10.77 11.04 -6.93
N LEU A 36 11.86 10.64 -7.60
CA LEU A 36 13.20 10.64 -7.02
C LEU A 36 13.65 12.05 -6.64
N SER A 37 13.42 13.05 -7.51
CA SER A 37 13.78 14.45 -7.26
C SER A 37 13.02 15.01 -6.05
N TRP A 38 11.71 14.80 -6.01
CA TRP A 38 10.85 15.25 -4.90
C TRP A 38 11.28 14.62 -3.57
N LEU A 39 11.47 13.29 -3.54
CA LEU A 39 11.89 12.57 -2.33
C LEU A 39 13.29 12.99 -1.87
N THR A 40 14.20 13.29 -2.80
CA THR A 40 15.55 13.76 -2.46
C THR A 40 15.49 15.10 -1.74
N GLY A 41 14.63 16.02 -2.20
CA GLY A 41 14.35 17.28 -1.51
C GLY A 41 13.69 17.04 -0.13
N HIS A 42 12.67 16.21 -0.09
CA HIS A 42 11.90 15.87 1.11
C HIS A 42 12.79 15.30 2.23
N PHE A 43 13.70 14.37 1.90
CA PHE A 43 14.61 13.74 2.86
C PHE A 43 15.94 14.47 3.07
N SER A 44 16.18 15.61 2.42
CA SER A 44 17.49 16.30 2.38
C SER A 44 18.11 16.61 3.76
N LYS A 45 17.27 16.86 4.77
CA LYS A 45 17.68 17.17 6.16
C LYS A 45 17.67 15.96 7.09
N THR A 46 17.49 14.76 6.55
CA THR A 46 17.39 13.51 7.31
C THR A 46 18.62 12.64 7.10
N PHE A 47 18.79 11.62 7.95
CA PHE A 47 19.83 10.61 7.76
C PHE A 47 19.58 9.71 6.54
N LEU A 48 18.36 9.74 5.97
CA LEU A 48 17.97 8.94 4.81
C LEU A 48 18.35 9.57 3.46
N LYS A 49 18.87 10.80 3.43
CA LYS A 49 19.15 11.58 2.20
C LYS A 49 19.99 10.84 1.15
N GLY A 50 20.91 9.96 1.58
CA GLY A 50 21.78 9.19 0.68
C GLY A 50 21.18 7.87 0.20
N MET A 51 20.03 7.47 0.75
CA MET A 51 19.39 6.18 0.49
C MET A 51 18.09 6.33 -0.29
N VAL A 52 17.71 7.55 -0.69
CA VAL A 52 16.43 7.83 -1.36
C VAL A 52 16.14 6.94 -2.57
N PRO A 53 17.09 6.65 -3.49
CA PRO A 53 16.83 5.73 -4.60
C PRO A 53 16.44 4.31 -4.13
N ILE A 54 17.10 3.82 -3.07
CA ILE A 54 16.85 2.49 -2.50
C ILE A 54 15.49 2.47 -1.81
N LEU A 55 15.16 3.52 -1.05
CA LEU A 55 13.86 3.66 -0.40
C LEU A 55 12.73 3.70 -1.42
N LEU A 56 12.86 4.49 -2.49
CA LEU A 56 11.88 4.58 -3.55
C LEU A 56 11.66 3.23 -4.24
N GLY A 57 12.75 2.52 -4.58
CA GLY A 57 12.66 1.19 -5.17
C GLY A 57 12.01 0.15 -4.25
N THR A 58 12.32 0.21 -2.95
CA THR A 58 11.78 -0.71 -1.95
C THR A 58 10.29 -0.51 -1.78
N VAL A 59 9.86 0.75 -1.63
CA VAL A 59 8.44 1.12 -1.54
C VAL A 59 7.72 0.73 -2.83
N LEU A 60 8.28 1.02 -4.01
CA LEU A 60 7.66 0.62 -5.29
C LEU A 60 7.38 -0.89 -5.33
N VAL A 61 8.36 -1.73 -4.99
CA VAL A 61 8.17 -3.20 -5.00
C VAL A 61 7.08 -3.61 -4.01
N ALA A 62 7.08 -3.04 -2.81
CA ALA A 62 6.10 -3.34 -1.78
C ALA A 62 4.68 -2.89 -2.18
N GLU A 63 4.53 -1.71 -2.78
CA GLU A 63 3.26 -1.18 -3.29
C GLU A 63 2.74 -2.06 -4.44
N MET A 64 3.57 -2.37 -5.44
CA MET A 64 3.16 -3.22 -6.56
C MET A 64 2.74 -4.61 -6.09
N ALA A 65 3.51 -5.22 -5.19
CA ALA A 65 3.16 -6.53 -4.62
C ALA A 65 1.85 -6.46 -3.81
N SER A 66 1.66 -5.43 -2.98
CA SER A 66 0.42 -5.21 -2.21
C SER A 66 -0.81 -5.08 -3.12
N GLY A 67 -0.69 -4.28 -4.19
CA GLY A 67 -1.76 -4.08 -5.16
C GLY A 67 -2.09 -5.34 -5.94
N ILE A 68 -1.07 -6.07 -6.42
CA ILE A 68 -1.26 -7.34 -7.16
C ILE A 68 -1.92 -8.40 -6.26
N LEU A 69 -1.44 -8.58 -5.03
CA LEU A 69 -2.04 -9.51 -4.08
C LEU A 69 -3.50 -9.15 -3.77
N SER A 70 -3.81 -7.85 -3.69
CA SER A 70 -5.20 -7.40 -3.49
C SER A 70 -6.10 -7.77 -4.67
N VAL A 71 -5.61 -7.63 -5.90
CA VAL A 71 -6.35 -8.05 -7.12
C VAL A 71 -6.53 -9.57 -7.17
N LEU A 72 -5.48 -10.33 -6.86
CA LEU A 72 -5.57 -11.80 -6.77
C LEU A 72 -6.55 -12.22 -5.68
N GLY A 73 -6.57 -11.52 -4.54
CA GLY A 73 -7.50 -11.80 -3.45
C GLY A 73 -8.95 -11.55 -3.82
N ILE A 74 -9.22 -10.48 -4.58
CA ILE A 74 -10.56 -10.25 -5.16
C ILE A 74 -10.94 -11.43 -6.07
N HIS A 75 -10.05 -11.84 -6.97
CA HIS A 75 -10.31 -12.95 -7.87
C HIS A 75 -10.61 -14.27 -7.12
N GLU A 76 -9.83 -14.60 -6.08
CA GLU A 76 -10.09 -15.77 -5.24
C GLU A 76 -11.43 -15.70 -4.53
N PHE A 77 -11.78 -14.57 -3.89
CA PHE A 77 -13.08 -14.41 -3.24
C PHE A 77 -14.25 -14.65 -4.21
N LEU A 78 -14.13 -14.16 -5.44
CA LEU A 78 -15.17 -14.32 -6.45
C LEU A 78 -15.32 -15.75 -6.97
N CYS A 79 -14.26 -16.54 -6.93
CA CYS A 79 -14.22 -17.91 -7.48
C CYS A 79 -14.38 -19.00 -6.42
N LEU A 80 -13.82 -18.79 -5.22
CA LEU A 80 -13.60 -19.81 -4.19
C LEU A 80 -14.30 -19.48 -2.86
N GLY A 81 -14.71 -18.22 -2.64
CA GLY A 81 -15.40 -17.78 -1.42
C GLY A 81 -14.48 -17.52 -0.21
N GLU A 82 -13.21 -17.91 -0.28
CA GLU A 82 -12.15 -17.61 0.68
C GLU A 82 -10.88 -17.16 -0.07
N SER A 83 -10.00 -16.40 0.58
CA SER A 83 -8.77 -15.94 -0.08
C SER A 83 -7.57 -15.75 0.87
N PRO A 84 -6.58 -16.66 0.82
CA PRO A 84 -5.28 -16.43 1.44
C PRO A 84 -4.55 -15.21 0.85
N PHE A 85 -4.67 -14.95 -0.46
CA PHE A 85 -4.01 -13.80 -1.07
C PHE A 85 -4.57 -12.46 -0.58
N ALA A 86 -5.86 -12.39 -0.25
CA ALA A 86 -6.45 -11.21 0.37
C ALA A 86 -5.77 -10.89 1.71
N PHE A 87 -5.55 -11.90 2.56
CA PHE A 87 -4.91 -11.72 3.86
C PHE A 87 -3.45 -11.26 3.69
N TYR A 88 -2.68 -11.93 2.83
CA TYR A 88 -1.30 -11.52 2.55
C TYR A 88 -1.20 -10.14 1.90
N GLY A 89 -2.14 -9.79 1.01
CA GLY A 89 -2.23 -8.47 0.39
C GLY A 89 -2.51 -7.37 1.42
N ALA A 90 -3.48 -7.60 2.33
CA ALA A 90 -3.81 -6.67 3.41
C ALA A 90 -2.64 -6.50 4.41
N MET A 91 -1.98 -7.60 4.79
CA MET A 91 -0.80 -7.55 5.66
C MET A 91 0.36 -6.78 5.01
N LEU A 92 0.70 -7.08 3.76
CA LEU A 92 1.78 -6.40 3.06
C LEU A 92 1.45 -4.91 2.84
N SER A 93 0.18 -4.60 2.59
CA SER A 93 -0.31 -3.21 2.52
C SER A 93 -0.09 -2.46 3.83
N ALA A 94 -0.43 -3.08 4.97
CA ALA A 94 -0.22 -2.49 6.28
C ALA A 94 1.27 -2.24 6.55
N ILE A 95 2.13 -3.21 6.22
CA ILE A 95 3.60 -3.07 6.33
C ILE A 95 4.09 -1.92 5.44
N THR A 96 3.61 -1.84 4.20
CA THR A 96 3.99 -0.77 3.25
C THR A 96 3.60 0.61 3.77
N LEU A 97 2.40 0.76 4.34
CA LEU A 97 1.97 2.00 4.99
C LEU A 97 2.81 2.33 6.22
N LEU A 98 3.22 1.35 7.03
CA LEU A 98 4.12 1.59 8.16
C LEU A 98 5.51 2.07 7.71
N LEU A 99 6.05 1.54 6.60
CA LEU A 99 7.29 2.03 6.00
C LEU A 99 7.15 3.49 5.53
N LEU A 100 6.05 3.81 4.85
CA LEU A 100 5.74 5.18 4.43
C LEU A 100 5.59 6.11 5.64
N LEU A 101 4.83 5.70 6.65
CA LEU A 101 4.65 6.45 7.91
C LEU A 101 5.99 6.76 8.56
N PHE A 102 6.87 5.75 8.66
CA PHE A 102 8.21 5.94 9.21
C PHE A 102 8.99 7.01 8.44
N GLY A 103 8.97 6.97 7.10
CA GLY A 103 9.57 8.00 6.26
C GLY A 103 9.04 9.40 6.58
N GLN A 104 7.72 9.57 6.66
CA GLN A 104 7.09 10.85 7.00
C GLN A 104 7.52 11.35 8.39
N ARG A 105 7.59 10.46 9.39
CA ARG A 105 8.04 10.81 10.75
C ARG A 105 9.50 11.24 10.77
N VAL A 106 10.38 10.58 10.02
CA VAL A 106 11.80 10.95 9.89
C VAL A 106 11.97 12.30 9.22
N ALA A 107 11.18 12.59 8.19
CA ALA A 107 11.17 13.89 7.51
C ALA A 107 10.47 15.00 8.32
N LYS A 108 9.85 14.66 9.46
CA LYS A 108 9.01 15.55 10.28
C LYS A 108 7.80 16.13 9.51
N ASP A 109 7.32 15.40 8.51
CA ASP A 109 6.07 15.72 7.82
C ASP A 109 4.89 15.09 8.55
N TYR A 110 4.28 15.87 9.45
CA TYR A 110 3.15 15.42 10.27
C TYR A 110 1.85 15.33 9.46
N GLU A 111 1.70 16.15 8.42
CA GLU A 111 0.52 16.13 7.57
C GLU A 111 0.54 14.90 6.65
N GLY A 112 1.70 14.60 6.06
CA GLY A 112 1.92 13.36 5.33
C GLY A 112 1.71 12.12 6.22
N ALA A 113 2.25 12.12 7.45
CA ALA A 113 2.05 11.03 8.40
C ALA A 113 0.56 10.81 8.75
N LYS A 114 -0.22 11.88 8.94
CA LYS A 114 -1.67 11.81 9.20
C LYS A 114 -2.41 11.14 8.04
N THR A 115 -2.10 11.50 6.80
CA THR A 115 -2.70 10.90 5.60
C THR A 115 -2.44 9.39 5.54
N ILE A 116 -1.23 8.93 5.89
CA ILE A 116 -0.93 7.51 5.93
C ILE A 116 -1.78 6.76 6.97
N VAL A 117 -2.04 7.36 8.13
CA VAL A 117 -2.91 6.75 9.16
C VAL A 117 -4.34 6.57 8.65
N ILE A 118 -4.86 7.51 7.85
CA ILE A 118 -6.20 7.40 7.25
C ILE A 118 -6.33 6.15 6.38
N TYR A 119 -5.28 5.79 5.62
CA TYR A 119 -5.27 4.56 4.82
C TYR A 119 -4.94 3.31 5.66
N LEU A 120 -4.17 3.46 6.74
CA LEU A 120 -3.80 2.35 7.61
C LEU A 120 -5.00 1.80 8.38
N VAL A 121 -5.91 2.66 8.84
CA VAL A 121 -7.12 2.24 9.58
C VAL A 121 -7.98 1.21 8.80
N PRO A 122 -8.45 1.49 7.56
CA PRO A 122 -9.21 0.51 6.78
C PRO A 122 -8.37 -0.70 6.39
N THR A 123 -7.05 -0.54 6.21
CA THR A 123 -6.16 -1.67 5.94
C THR A 123 -6.08 -2.64 7.12
N LEU A 124 -5.91 -2.13 8.36
CA LEU A 124 -5.90 -2.95 9.57
C LEU A 124 -7.28 -3.55 9.86
N PHE A 125 -8.35 -2.83 9.55
CA PHE A 125 -9.70 -3.38 9.63
C PHE A 125 -9.88 -4.55 8.67
N LEU A 126 -9.37 -4.47 7.43
CA LEU A 126 -9.37 -5.60 6.50
C LEU A 126 -8.54 -6.78 7.03
N VAL A 127 -7.35 -6.53 7.60
CA VAL A 127 -6.55 -7.60 8.22
C VAL A 127 -7.36 -8.30 9.32
N PHE A 128 -8.07 -7.55 10.15
CA PHE A 128 -8.92 -8.11 11.21
C PHE A 128 -10.09 -8.94 10.67
N LEU A 129 -10.74 -8.53 9.57
CA LEU A 129 -11.85 -9.27 8.96
C LEU A 129 -11.40 -10.61 8.32
N LEU A 130 -10.13 -10.69 7.92
CA LEU A 130 -9.56 -11.85 7.24
C LEU A 130 -8.85 -12.84 8.19
N GLN A 131 -8.93 -12.63 9.51
CA GLN A 131 -8.41 -13.53 10.57
C GLN A 131 -9.45 -14.56 10.98
#